data_AF-S9TMH9-F1
#
_entry.id   AF-S9TMH9-F1
#
_cell.length_a   1.000
_cell.length_b   1.000
_cell.length_c   1.000
_cell.angle_alpha   90.00
_cell.angle_beta   90.00
_cell.angle_gamma   90.00
#
_symmetry.space_group_name_H-M   'P 1'
#
loop_
_entity.id
_entity.type
_entity.pdbx_description
1 polymer ?
#
loop_
_entity_poly.entity_id
_entity_poly.type
_entity_poly.pdbx_seq_one_letter_code
_entity_poly.pdbx_strand_id
1 'polypeptide(L)'
;MTVSSTASAVTYAANGSTTVWPFAFPILAESDAQVIITDASGLETVVSSAAYTITGIGAAAGGSITYPKTGTPIASGNRLTIRRNTAITQPVDLGPGAFYAEVHEGAFDRLTLVAQELKEQIDRTPKVPIGSGDDPDGLIAAIQSAAVSTAADAASTAARAAEAVNAAAAAAASAASIDFTLDPDPTLGTNSDVKVPSQKAVKAYVDTTASSALDPMRGQIALTNLRLMLNSAITSGALVQGHQWELASDEWSASTGQTWVAASPNYYTNMPTGYGRVATATPSLPYAPHAGVAANINDNNIGTTVEIRPGDLSGKPTSQRILGKLDFGEVIYLTKAEVKQFKLNWTPGVPSAWAYRFYTSTDGSTWAPFGSSSYNPSPQTATDYSVTGTVACRYLALVWLGDGQVSTSGAIYADINGYTDPSPVNMTLVSDVVSVASAPAYASAYALYHDDSGAAVLGTDLTAEISRDGGASWTAAAIAVLAAYDGTYALIRARAALAAQPVGTSLVARIKTLNLKAQRIAAPALYAE
;
A
#
# COMPACT_ATOMS: atom_id res chain seq x y z
N MET A 1 35.77 -45.73 -97.34
CA MET A 1 34.52 -45.76 -96.53
C MET A 1 34.08 -44.33 -96.32
N THR A 2 33.13 -43.85 -97.11
CA THR A 2 32.76 -42.42 -97.03
C THR A 2 32.21 -41.99 -95.67
N VAL A 3 32.76 -40.92 -95.10
CA VAL A 3 32.30 -40.33 -93.83
C VAL A 3 31.01 -39.52 -94.02
N SER A 4 29.88 -40.02 -93.51
CA SER A 4 28.57 -39.34 -93.58
C SER A 4 28.09 -38.77 -92.23
N SER A 5 28.63 -39.26 -91.11
CA SER A 5 28.32 -38.74 -89.78
C SER A 5 29.04 -37.41 -89.53
N THR A 6 28.34 -36.45 -88.91
CA THR A 6 28.92 -35.17 -88.47
C THR A 6 29.35 -35.19 -86.99
N ALA A 7 29.02 -36.25 -86.26
CA ALA A 7 29.39 -36.40 -84.86
C ALA A 7 30.84 -36.91 -84.71
N SER A 8 31.55 -36.37 -83.71
CA SER A 8 32.89 -36.81 -83.31
C SER A 8 32.97 -37.22 -81.83
N ALA A 9 31.90 -36.98 -81.06
CA ALA A 9 31.79 -37.33 -79.66
C ALA A 9 30.34 -37.60 -79.22
N VAL A 10 30.17 -38.35 -78.14
CA VAL A 10 28.89 -38.58 -77.45
C VAL A 10 29.12 -38.65 -75.95
N THR A 11 28.18 -38.13 -75.16
CA THR A 11 28.24 -38.15 -73.70
C THR A 11 27.00 -38.80 -73.11
N TYR A 12 27.20 -39.65 -72.11
CA TYR A 12 26.15 -40.36 -71.40
C TYR A 12 26.17 -40.05 -69.91
N ALA A 13 24.99 -39.90 -69.31
CA ALA A 13 24.85 -39.88 -67.85
C ALA A 13 24.96 -41.31 -67.30
N ALA A 14 25.79 -41.50 -66.28
CA ALA A 14 25.92 -42.78 -65.62
C ALA A 14 24.80 -43.00 -64.59
N ASN A 15 24.41 -44.26 -64.40
CA ASN A 15 23.33 -44.68 -63.51
C ASN A 15 23.78 -45.68 -62.44
N GLY A 16 25.08 -45.96 -62.32
CA GLY A 16 25.61 -46.97 -61.40
C GLY A 16 25.54 -48.41 -61.89
N SER A 17 25.05 -48.69 -63.10
CA SER A 17 24.82 -50.06 -63.60
C SER A 17 25.27 -50.30 -65.05
N THR A 18 25.13 -49.31 -65.94
CA THR A 18 25.48 -49.45 -67.37
C THR A 18 26.98 -49.62 -67.58
N THR A 19 27.38 -50.60 -68.41
CA THR A 19 28.78 -50.88 -68.77
C THR A 19 29.06 -50.87 -70.27
N VAL A 20 28.04 -50.87 -71.13
CA VAL A 20 28.17 -50.84 -72.60
C VAL A 20 27.61 -49.54 -73.13
N TRP A 21 28.44 -48.79 -73.87
CA TRP A 21 28.19 -47.43 -74.30
C TRP A 21 28.33 -47.35 -75.82
N PRO A 22 27.22 -47.20 -76.58
CA PRO A 22 27.29 -47.13 -78.03
C PRO A 22 27.91 -45.81 -78.50
N PHE A 23 28.40 -45.76 -79.74
CA PHE A 23 28.78 -44.54 -80.44
C PHE A 23 28.41 -44.66 -81.92
N ALA A 24 27.94 -43.57 -82.54
CA ALA A 24 27.39 -43.56 -83.91
C ALA A 24 28.26 -42.75 -84.88
N PHE A 25 29.58 -42.87 -84.74
CA PHE A 25 30.56 -42.20 -85.61
C PHE A 25 31.77 -43.13 -85.87
N PRO A 26 32.42 -43.03 -87.04
CA PRO A 26 33.51 -43.94 -87.38
C PRO A 26 34.78 -43.64 -86.56
N ILE A 27 35.43 -44.71 -86.09
CA ILE A 27 36.75 -44.70 -85.42
C ILE A 27 37.65 -45.66 -86.23
N LEU A 28 38.76 -45.16 -86.79
CA LEU A 28 39.56 -45.91 -87.77
C LEU A 28 40.51 -46.93 -87.11
N ALA A 29 41.02 -46.62 -85.92
CA ALA A 29 41.87 -47.49 -85.13
C ALA A 29 41.52 -47.37 -83.64
N GLU A 30 41.83 -48.39 -82.83
CA GLU A 30 41.58 -48.33 -81.37
C GLU A 30 42.29 -47.14 -80.71
N SER A 31 43.46 -46.76 -81.22
CA SER A 31 44.22 -45.58 -80.76
C SER A 31 43.54 -44.25 -81.06
N ASP A 32 42.59 -44.22 -81.99
CA ASP A 32 41.84 -43.02 -82.36
C ASP A 32 40.57 -42.84 -81.48
N ALA A 33 40.37 -43.68 -80.46
CA ALA A 33 39.31 -43.55 -79.47
C ALA A 33 39.82 -42.95 -78.14
N GLN A 34 39.03 -42.06 -77.55
CA GLN A 34 39.29 -41.54 -76.21
C GLN A 34 38.02 -41.60 -75.37
N VAL A 35 38.15 -42.14 -74.16
CA VAL A 35 37.07 -42.22 -73.16
C VAL A 35 37.42 -41.30 -72.01
N ILE A 36 36.46 -40.48 -71.59
CA ILE A 36 36.61 -39.49 -70.52
C ILE A 36 35.49 -39.72 -69.51
N ILE A 37 35.81 -39.68 -68.22
CA ILE A 37 34.82 -39.65 -67.14
C ILE A 37 34.82 -38.24 -66.57
N THR A 38 33.63 -37.66 -66.46
CA THR A 38 33.42 -36.41 -65.72
C THR A 38 32.72 -36.71 -64.41
N ASP A 39 33.30 -36.30 -63.28
CA ASP A 39 32.67 -36.47 -61.98
C ASP A 39 31.58 -35.42 -61.69
N ALA A 40 30.90 -35.56 -60.55
CA ALA A 40 29.84 -34.64 -60.12
C ALA A 40 30.33 -33.20 -59.85
N SER A 41 31.63 -32.99 -59.62
CA SER A 41 32.26 -31.68 -59.46
C SER A 41 32.74 -31.08 -60.78
N GLY A 42 32.62 -31.81 -61.89
CA GLY A 42 33.03 -31.39 -63.22
C GLY A 42 34.47 -31.73 -63.58
N LEU A 43 35.19 -32.50 -62.77
CA LEU A 43 36.56 -32.91 -63.06
C LEU A 43 36.56 -34.00 -64.14
N GLU A 44 37.30 -33.78 -65.24
CA GLU A 44 37.47 -34.73 -66.32
C GLU A 44 38.73 -35.60 -66.12
N THR A 45 38.58 -36.92 -66.26
CA THR A 45 39.68 -37.89 -66.22
C THR A 45 39.68 -38.73 -67.49
N VAL A 46 40.81 -38.74 -68.21
CA VAL A 46 40.99 -39.62 -69.37
C VAL A 46 41.19 -41.06 -68.90
N VAL A 47 40.37 -41.96 -69.42
CA VAL A 47 40.42 -43.38 -69.11
C VAL A 47 41.49 -44.05 -69.97
N SER A 48 42.38 -44.82 -69.32
CA SER A 48 43.38 -45.64 -70.02
C SER A 48 42.72 -46.64 -70.98
N SER A 49 43.27 -46.80 -72.19
CA SER A 49 42.79 -47.78 -73.18
C SER A 49 42.81 -49.22 -72.67
N ALA A 50 43.64 -49.55 -71.66
CA ALA A 50 43.64 -50.87 -71.03
C ALA A 50 42.37 -51.16 -70.21
N ALA A 51 41.63 -50.12 -69.81
CA ALA A 51 40.48 -50.21 -68.91
C ALA A 51 39.13 -50.34 -69.63
N TYR A 52 39.09 -50.26 -70.97
CA TYR A 52 37.89 -50.50 -71.78
C TYR A 52 38.19 -51.42 -72.97
N THR A 53 37.14 -51.92 -73.61
CA THR A 53 37.24 -52.60 -74.92
C THR A 53 36.33 -51.90 -75.92
N ILE A 54 36.74 -51.85 -77.18
CA ILE A 54 36.01 -51.20 -78.26
C ILE A 54 35.61 -52.23 -79.32
N THR A 55 34.40 -52.08 -79.86
CA THR A 55 33.88 -52.85 -81.00
C THR A 55 33.47 -51.89 -82.11
N GLY A 56 33.41 -52.38 -83.37
CA GLY A 56 33.00 -51.54 -84.51
C GLY A 56 34.10 -50.62 -85.05
N ILE A 57 35.38 -50.94 -84.83
CA ILE A 57 36.50 -50.23 -85.46
C ILE A 57 36.38 -50.32 -86.99
N GLY A 58 36.56 -49.19 -87.67
CA GLY A 58 36.44 -49.06 -89.13
C GLY A 58 35.01 -49.11 -89.66
N ALA A 59 33.98 -49.22 -88.81
CA ALA A 59 32.59 -49.26 -89.25
C ALA A 59 32.00 -47.84 -89.38
N ALA A 60 31.35 -47.55 -90.52
CA ALA A 60 30.73 -46.24 -90.78
C ALA A 60 29.61 -45.88 -89.79
N ALA A 61 28.87 -46.90 -89.31
CA ALA A 61 27.77 -46.73 -88.36
C ALA A 61 28.25 -46.59 -86.89
N GLY A 62 29.56 -46.66 -86.63
CA GLY A 62 30.13 -46.70 -85.29
C GLY A 62 30.06 -48.07 -84.63
N GLY A 63 30.09 -48.10 -83.30
CA GLY A 63 30.25 -49.32 -82.51
C GLY A 63 29.89 -49.11 -81.05
N SER A 64 30.57 -49.82 -80.14
CA SER A 64 30.37 -49.64 -78.70
C SER A 64 31.65 -49.78 -77.90
N ILE A 65 31.72 -49.04 -76.79
CA ILE A 65 32.76 -49.14 -75.77
C ILE A 65 32.18 -49.86 -74.55
N THR A 66 32.86 -50.91 -74.10
CA THR A 66 32.57 -51.56 -72.82
C THR A 66 33.52 -51.00 -71.77
N TYR A 67 32.99 -50.23 -70.82
CA TYR A 67 33.72 -49.64 -69.71
C TYR A 67 32.88 -49.65 -68.41
N PRO A 68 33.45 -50.06 -67.27
CA PRO A 68 34.81 -50.61 -67.12
C PRO A 68 34.92 -52.03 -67.68
N LYS A 69 36.10 -52.40 -68.20
CA LYS A 69 36.41 -53.76 -68.65
C LYS A 69 36.29 -54.79 -67.52
N THR A 70 36.68 -54.38 -66.32
CA THR A 70 36.52 -55.12 -65.06
C THR A 70 36.32 -54.12 -63.92
N GLY A 71 35.43 -54.38 -62.97
CA GLY A 71 35.19 -53.52 -61.81
C GLY A 71 33.77 -52.96 -61.74
N THR A 72 33.58 -51.98 -60.87
CA THR A 72 32.25 -51.39 -60.59
C THR A 72 31.85 -50.37 -61.68
N PRO A 73 30.61 -50.41 -62.20
CA PRO A 73 30.12 -49.41 -63.14
C PRO A 73 30.23 -47.98 -62.59
N ILE A 74 30.25 -47.00 -63.50
CA ILE A 74 30.36 -45.58 -63.13
C ILE A 74 29.16 -45.19 -62.26
N ALA A 75 29.43 -44.63 -61.07
CA ALA A 75 28.41 -44.21 -60.13
C ALA A 75 27.45 -43.15 -60.71
N SER A 76 26.21 -43.13 -60.21
CA SER A 76 25.22 -42.11 -60.57
C SER A 76 25.72 -40.71 -60.21
N GLY A 77 25.44 -39.74 -61.08
CA GLY A 77 25.92 -38.35 -60.96
C GLY A 77 27.18 -38.05 -61.78
N ASN A 78 27.90 -39.07 -62.26
CA ASN A 78 29.02 -38.91 -63.17
C ASN A 78 28.58 -39.09 -64.64
N ARG A 79 29.44 -38.71 -65.58
CA ARG A 79 29.22 -38.85 -67.03
C ARG A 79 30.36 -39.60 -67.70
N LEU A 80 30.05 -40.35 -68.75
CA LEU A 80 31.04 -40.95 -69.65
C LEU A 80 30.94 -40.30 -71.03
N THR A 81 32.06 -39.79 -71.53
CA THR A 81 32.18 -39.21 -72.86
C THR A 81 33.08 -40.12 -73.71
N ILE A 82 32.59 -40.49 -74.88
CA ILE A 82 33.36 -41.14 -75.94
C ILE A 82 33.63 -40.10 -76.99
N ARG A 83 34.89 -39.92 -77.38
CA ARG A 83 35.25 -39.06 -78.49
C ARG A 83 36.28 -39.71 -79.39
N ARG A 84 36.25 -39.29 -80.65
CA ARG A 84 37.30 -39.57 -81.61
C ARG A 84 38.47 -38.62 -81.36
N ASN A 85 39.68 -39.17 -81.38
CA ASN A 85 40.93 -38.45 -81.15
C ASN A 85 41.96 -38.97 -82.15
N THR A 86 41.73 -38.68 -83.43
CA THR A 86 42.53 -39.19 -84.54
C THR A 86 43.90 -38.52 -84.53
N ALA A 87 44.99 -39.29 -84.62
CA ALA A 87 46.32 -38.68 -84.69
C ALA A 87 46.45 -37.76 -85.93
N ILE A 88 46.85 -36.50 -85.73
CA ILE A 88 47.02 -35.49 -86.79
C ILE A 88 48.35 -35.74 -87.52
N THR A 89 48.43 -36.87 -88.21
CA THR A 89 49.55 -37.30 -89.03
C THR A 89 49.02 -37.89 -90.33
N GLN A 90 49.84 -37.85 -91.37
CA GLN A 90 49.57 -38.49 -92.65
C GLN A 90 50.39 -39.79 -92.73
N PRO A 91 49.79 -40.97 -92.44
CA PRO A 91 50.51 -42.24 -92.50
C PRO A 91 50.65 -42.78 -93.93
N VAL A 92 49.86 -42.27 -94.88
CA VAL A 92 49.86 -42.71 -96.28
C VAL A 92 50.89 -41.91 -97.07
N ASP A 93 51.86 -42.62 -97.64
CA ASP A 93 52.81 -42.10 -98.63
C ASP A 93 52.44 -42.63 -100.02
N LEU A 94 52.29 -41.73 -100.99
CA LEU A 94 51.82 -42.06 -102.33
C LEU A 94 53.02 -42.26 -103.28
N GLY A 95 53.24 -43.51 -103.69
CA GLY A 95 54.25 -43.85 -104.68
C GLY A 95 53.77 -43.65 -106.13
N PRO A 96 54.70 -43.60 -107.11
CA PRO A 96 54.36 -43.64 -108.52
C PRO A 96 53.80 -45.03 -108.89
N GLY A 97 52.58 -45.10 -109.45
CA GLY A 97 51.92 -46.37 -109.76
C GLY A 97 50.46 -46.23 -110.15
N ALA A 98 49.74 -47.35 -110.20
CA ALA A 98 48.31 -47.37 -110.50
C ALA A 98 47.48 -46.67 -109.40
N PHE A 99 46.31 -46.13 -109.77
CA PHE A 99 45.42 -45.47 -108.82
C PHE A 99 44.69 -46.48 -107.93
N TYR A 100 45.04 -46.51 -106.63
CA TYR A 100 44.35 -47.31 -105.62
C TYR A 100 43.27 -46.48 -104.91
N ALA A 101 42.02 -46.56 -105.39
CA ALA A 101 40.91 -45.74 -104.90
C ALA A 101 40.73 -45.82 -103.37
N GLU A 102 40.82 -47.02 -102.78
CA GLU A 102 40.66 -47.23 -101.34
C GLU A 102 41.71 -46.53 -100.48
N VAL A 103 42.96 -46.47 -100.95
CA VAL A 103 44.05 -45.78 -100.25
C VAL A 103 43.82 -44.28 -100.24
N HIS A 104 43.33 -43.73 -101.36
CA HIS A 104 42.99 -42.32 -101.48
C HIS A 104 41.76 -41.97 -100.65
N GLU A 105 40.69 -42.78 -100.73
CA GLU A 105 39.47 -42.55 -99.96
C GLU A 105 39.76 -42.59 -98.46
N GLY A 106 40.49 -43.60 -97.97
CA GLY A 106 40.87 -43.68 -96.55
C GLY A 106 41.70 -42.50 -96.05
N ALA A 107 42.57 -41.93 -96.89
CA ALA A 107 43.32 -40.72 -96.57
C ALA A 107 42.41 -39.47 -96.49
N PHE A 108 41.47 -39.31 -97.42
CA PHE A 108 40.50 -38.19 -97.42
C PHE A 108 39.47 -38.31 -96.28
N ASP A 109 39.01 -39.52 -96.00
CA ASP A 109 38.13 -39.83 -94.88
C ASP A 109 38.82 -39.41 -93.57
N ARG A 110 40.07 -39.84 -93.34
CA ARG A 110 40.85 -39.46 -92.15
C ARG A 110 40.98 -37.95 -91.98
N LEU A 111 41.26 -37.21 -93.06
CA LEU A 111 41.32 -35.73 -93.01
C LEU A 111 39.97 -35.11 -92.67
N THR A 112 38.87 -35.66 -93.19
CA THR A 112 37.50 -35.22 -92.87
C THR A 112 37.19 -35.45 -91.38
N LEU A 113 37.61 -36.59 -90.82
CA LEU A 113 37.45 -36.90 -89.40
C LEU A 113 38.22 -35.93 -88.51
N VAL A 114 39.47 -35.61 -88.86
CA VAL A 114 40.31 -34.62 -88.15
C VAL A 114 39.67 -33.23 -88.23
N ALA A 115 39.14 -32.82 -89.38
CA ALA A 115 38.47 -31.53 -89.52
C ALA A 115 37.22 -31.41 -88.63
N GLN A 116 36.42 -32.47 -88.52
CA GLN A 116 35.27 -32.53 -87.60
C GLN A 116 35.69 -32.44 -86.13
N GLU A 117 36.79 -33.10 -85.76
CA GLU A 117 37.36 -33.03 -84.39
C GLU A 117 37.87 -31.62 -84.06
N LEU A 118 38.59 -30.98 -84.97
CA LEU A 118 39.06 -29.60 -84.80
C LEU A 118 37.89 -28.62 -84.71
N LYS A 119 36.84 -28.80 -85.51
CA LYS A 119 35.62 -28.00 -85.42
C LYS A 119 34.95 -28.12 -84.05
N GLU A 120 34.84 -29.33 -83.50
CA GLU A 120 34.30 -29.54 -82.14
C GLU A 120 35.13 -28.84 -81.07
N GLN A 121 36.45 -28.90 -81.18
CA GLN A 121 37.36 -28.21 -80.25
C GLN A 121 37.20 -26.69 -80.34
N ILE A 122 37.17 -26.11 -81.55
CA ILE A 122 36.97 -24.67 -81.76
C ILE A 122 35.58 -24.21 -81.30
N ASP A 123 34.54 -25.04 -81.43
CA ASP A 123 33.21 -24.70 -80.95
C ASP A 123 33.11 -24.64 -79.42
N ARG A 124 34.08 -25.22 -78.71
CA ARG A 124 34.18 -25.20 -77.24
C ARG A 124 35.10 -24.12 -76.68
N THR A 125 35.84 -23.39 -77.52
CA THR A 125 36.68 -22.30 -77.04
C THR A 125 35.87 -21.03 -76.77
N PRO A 126 36.35 -20.13 -75.90
CA PRO A 126 35.86 -18.76 -75.87
C PRO A 126 35.96 -18.12 -77.26
N LYS A 127 34.91 -17.43 -77.70
CA LYS A 127 34.85 -16.75 -78.99
C LYS A 127 34.64 -15.26 -78.77
N VAL A 128 35.39 -14.46 -79.52
CA VAL A 128 35.23 -13.00 -79.61
C VAL A 128 34.64 -12.65 -80.97
N PRO A 129 33.85 -11.56 -81.08
CA PRO A 129 33.33 -11.11 -82.38
C PRO A 129 34.44 -10.77 -83.38
N ILE A 130 34.30 -11.21 -84.64
CA ILE A 130 35.34 -11.06 -85.67
C ILE A 130 35.76 -9.59 -85.94
N GLY A 131 34.88 -8.63 -85.68
CA GLY A 131 35.12 -7.21 -85.92
C GLY A 131 35.44 -6.38 -84.67
N SER A 132 35.51 -6.99 -83.47
CA SER A 132 35.66 -6.21 -82.23
C SER A 132 37.10 -5.79 -81.92
N GLY A 133 38.09 -6.49 -82.50
CA GLY A 133 39.50 -6.28 -82.17
C GLY A 133 39.92 -6.84 -80.80
N ASP A 134 39.01 -7.52 -80.10
CA ASP A 134 39.29 -8.19 -78.84
C ASP A 134 40.05 -9.50 -79.07
N ASP A 135 40.85 -9.90 -78.07
CA ASP A 135 41.52 -11.19 -78.05
C ASP A 135 40.89 -12.11 -76.97
N PRO A 136 40.70 -13.42 -77.24
CA PRO A 136 40.11 -14.35 -76.27
C PRO A 136 40.82 -14.43 -74.92
N ASP A 137 42.15 -14.28 -74.86
CA ASP A 137 42.88 -14.30 -73.58
C ASP A 137 42.56 -13.04 -72.76
N GLY A 138 42.37 -11.91 -73.44
CA GLY A 138 41.89 -10.67 -72.83
C GLY A 138 40.48 -10.80 -72.24
N LEU A 139 39.57 -11.49 -72.94
CA LEU A 139 38.23 -11.78 -72.43
C LEU A 139 38.28 -12.63 -71.15
N ILE A 140 39.12 -13.67 -71.12
CA ILE A 140 39.29 -14.52 -69.94
C ILE A 140 39.88 -13.74 -68.76
N ALA A 141 40.90 -12.92 -69.01
CA ALA A 141 41.48 -12.05 -67.98
C ALA A 141 40.44 -11.05 -67.42
N ALA A 142 39.58 -10.49 -68.27
CA ALA A 142 38.51 -9.60 -67.85
C ALA A 142 37.47 -10.31 -66.97
N ILE A 143 37.06 -11.54 -67.34
CA ILE A 143 36.14 -12.36 -66.54
C ILE A 143 36.76 -12.70 -65.18
N GLN A 144 38.04 -13.08 -65.13
CA GLN A 144 38.75 -13.37 -63.88
C GLN A 144 38.84 -12.13 -63.00
N SER A 145 39.18 -10.97 -63.57
CA SER A 145 39.23 -9.69 -62.86
C SER A 145 37.86 -9.32 -62.29
N ALA A 146 36.79 -9.45 -63.08
CA ALA A 146 35.42 -9.19 -62.63
C ALA A 146 34.97 -10.14 -61.51
N ALA A 147 35.40 -11.41 -61.55
CA ALA A 147 35.12 -12.37 -60.50
C ALA A 147 35.83 -11.99 -59.19
N VAL A 148 37.09 -11.57 -59.27
CA VAL A 148 37.88 -11.10 -58.11
C VAL A 148 37.29 -9.82 -57.53
N SER A 149 36.90 -8.85 -58.38
CA SER A 149 36.30 -7.60 -57.90
C SER A 149 34.95 -7.85 -57.23
N THR A 150 34.11 -8.70 -57.82
CA THR A 150 32.81 -9.08 -57.22
C THR A 150 33.00 -9.78 -55.87
N ALA A 151 34.00 -10.66 -55.76
CA ALA A 151 34.33 -11.31 -54.49
C ALA A 151 34.82 -10.30 -53.43
N ALA A 152 35.63 -9.32 -53.83
CA ALA A 152 36.09 -8.26 -52.94
C ALA A 152 34.95 -7.33 -52.49
N ASP A 153 34.03 -6.96 -53.39
CA ASP A 153 32.86 -6.14 -53.09
C ASP A 153 31.91 -6.88 -52.13
N ALA A 154 31.69 -8.18 -52.33
CA ALA A 154 30.91 -9.00 -51.42
C ALA A 154 31.56 -9.08 -50.02
N ALA A 155 32.89 -9.26 -49.95
CA ALA A 155 33.62 -9.29 -48.69
C ALA A 155 33.55 -7.95 -47.95
N SER A 156 33.71 -6.83 -48.66
CA SER A 156 33.61 -5.49 -48.06
C SER A 156 32.19 -5.21 -47.55
N THR A 157 31.17 -5.61 -48.29
CA THR A 157 29.75 -5.48 -47.87
C THR A 157 29.47 -6.29 -46.60
N ALA A 158 29.97 -7.52 -46.53
CA ALA A 158 29.85 -8.36 -45.35
C ALA A 158 30.54 -7.75 -44.12
N ALA A 159 31.73 -7.16 -44.30
CA ALA A 159 32.44 -6.46 -43.23
C ALA A 159 31.64 -5.26 -42.69
N ARG A 160 31.11 -4.42 -43.59
CA ARG A 160 30.27 -3.26 -43.19
C ARG A 160 28.98 -3.68 -42.48
N ALA A 161 28.36 -4.79 -42.91
CA ALA A 161 27.20 -5.34 -42.24
C ALA A 161 27.53 -5.82 -40.82
N ALA A 162 28.67 -6.49 -40.63
CA ALA A 162 29.13 -6.93 -39.31
C ALA A 162 29.43 -5.72 -38.39
N GLU A 163 30.10 -4.69 -38.91
CA GLU A 163 30.34 -3.44 -38.18
C GLU A 163 29.03 -2.76 -37.77
N ALA A 164 28.03 -2.69 -38.67
CA ALA A 164 26.72 -2.12 -38.37
C ALA A 164 25.98 -2.91 -37.28
N VAL A 165 26.05 -4.25 -37.29
CA VAL A 165 25.47 -5.10 -36.24
C VAL A 165 26.16 -4.84 -34.90
N ASN A 166 27.49 -4.75 -34.88
CA ASN A 166 28.25 -4.45 -33.66
C ASN A 166 27.92 -3.05 -33.12
N ALA A 167 27.81 -2.05 -34.00
CA ALA A 167 27.41 -0.69 -33.62
C ALA A 167 25.99 -0.64 -33.05
N ALA A 168 25.05 -1.36 -33.67
CA ALA A 168 23.68 -1.48 -33.17
C ALA A 168 23.62 -2.16 -31.80
N ALA A 169 24.41 -3.22 -31.59
CA ALA A 169 24.51 -3.90 -30.29
C ALA A 169 25.09 -2.98 -29.21
N ALA A 170 26.13 -2.20 -29.53
CA ALA A 170 26.72 -1.24 -28.60
C ALA A 170 25.73 -0.11 -28.23
N ALA A 171 24.98 0.39 -29.21
CA ALA A 171 23.92 1.38 -28.98
C ALA A 171 22.81 0.82 -28.09
N ALA A 172 22.37 -0.43 -28.32
CA ALA A 172 21.38 -1.10 -27.48
C ALA A 172 21.88 -1.32 -26.04
N ALA A 173 23.15 -1.70 -25.86
CA ALA A 173 23.77 -1.83 -24.54
C ALA A 173 23.84 -0.48 -23.81
N SER A 174 24.18 0.59 -24.54
CA SER A 174 24.20 1.95 -24.00
C SER A 174 22.80 2.41 -23.58
N ALA A 175 21.78 2.16 -24.41
CA ALA A 175 20.39 2.45 -24.07
C ALA A 175 19.91 1.67 -22.84
N ALA A 176 20.28 0.40 -22.70
CA ALA A 176 19.96 -0.41 -21.53
C ALA A 176 20.67 0.07 -20.24
N SER A 177 21.80 0.77 -20.37
CA SER A 177 22.52 1.35 -19.23
C SER A 177 21.92 2.68 -18.74
N ILE A 178 21.12 3.35 -19.57
CA ILE A 178 20.36 4.54 -19.16
C ILE A 178 19.14 4.06 -18.37
N ASP A 179 19.36 3.78 -17.10
CA ASP A 179 18.30 3.47 -16.17
C ASP A 179 17.56 4.77 -15.78
N PHE A 180 16.48 5.08 -16.51
CA PHE A 180 15.47 6.06 -16.10
C PHE A 180 14.64 5.53 -14.90
N THR A 181 15.26 4.90 -13.90
CA THR A 181 14.54 4.46 -12.72
C THR A 181 13.94 5.68 -12.05
N LEU A 182 12.63 5.83 -12.23
CA LEU A 182 11.84 6.85 -11.56
C LEU A 182 11.97 6.61 -10.07
N ASP A 183 12.28 7.65 -9.31
CA ASP A 183 12.27 7.59 -7.87
C ASP A 183 10.81 7.66 -7.37
N PRO A 184 10.27 6.58 -6.77
CA PRO A 184 8.94 6.59 -6.21
C PRO A 184 8.93 7.13 -4.78
N ASP A 185 10.08 7.50 -4.21
CA ASP A 185 10.22 7.95 -2.82
C ASP A 185 9.48 9.29 -2.61
N PRO A 186 8.40 9.30 -1.81
CA PRO A 186 7.62 10.52 -1.55
C PRO A 186 8.37 11.54 -0.67
N THR A 187 9.54 11.19 -0.12
CA THR A 187 10.34 12.07 0.73
C THR A 187 11.36 12.90 -0.05
N LEU A 188 11.57 12.60 -1.34
CA LEU A 188 12.63 13.18 -2.17
C LEU A 188 14.00 13.18 -1.47
N GLY A 189 14.32 12.05 -0.83
CA GLY A 189 15.54 11.87 -0.04
C GLY A 189 16.78 11.58 -0.90
N THR A 190 17.77 10.91 -0.29
CA THR A 190 19.14 10.72 -0.81
C THR A 190 19.23 10.04 -2.19
N ASN A 191 18.17 9.37 -2.65
CA ASN A 191 18.14 8.71 -3.95
C ASN A 191 17.70 9.64 -5.10
N SER A 192 17.16 10.83 -4.80
CA SER A 192 16.65 11.78 -5.80
C SER A 192 17.76 12.61 -6.48
N ASP A 193 18.99 12.61 -5.96
CA ASP A 193 20.14 13.27 -6.62
C ASP A 193 20.67 12.49 -7.83
N VAL A 194 20.32 11.21 -7.91
CA VAL A 194 20.80 10.26 -8.94
C VAL A 194 19.66 9.75 -9.82
N LYS A 195 18.41 10.13 -9.55
CA LYS A 195 17.21 9.62 -10.20
C LYS A 195 16.20 10.73 -10.47
N VAL A 196 15.36 10.55 -11.49
CA VAL A 196 14.26 11.48 -11.78
C VAL A 196 13.06 11.12 -10.89
N PRO A 197 12.53 12.04 -10.06
CA PRO A 197 11.39 11.75 -9.21
C PRO A 197 10.10 11.56 -10.02
N SER A 198 9.29 10.59 -9.61
CA SER A 198 7.98 10.36 -10.20
C SER A 198 7.01 11.51 -9.87
N GLN A 199 6.01 11.75 -10.73
CA GLN A 199 4.95 12.74 -10.44
C GLN A 199 4.24 12.46 -9.10
N LYS A 200 4.10 11.18 -8.75
CA LYS A 200 3.51 10.74 -7.48
C LYS A 200 4.38 11.15 -6.29
N ALA A 201 5.69 10.94 -6.38
CA ALA A 201 6.65 11.34 -5.35
C ALA A 201 6.62 12.86 -5.13
N VAL A 202 6.68 13.64 -6.21
CA VAL A 202 6.62 15.11 -6.15
C VAL A 202 5.32 15.59 -5.50
N LYS A 203 4.18 15.02 -5.89
CA LYS A 203 2.88 15.39 -5.30
C LYS A 203 2.86 15.11 -3.79
N ALA A 204 3.29 13.92 -3.38
CA ALA A 204 3.30 13.52 -1.97
C ALA A 204 4.22 14.41 -1.12
N TYR A 205 5.41 14.75 -1.64
CA TYR A 205 6.34 15.64 -0.97
C TYR A 205 5.76 17.04 -0.77
N VAL A 206 5.17 17.62 -1.82
CA VAL A 206 4.57 18.96 -1.78
C VAL A 206 3.39 18.99 -0.81
N ASP A 207 2.49 18.00 -0.86
CA ASP A 207 1.35 17.91 0.05
C ASP A 207 1.83 17.86 1.51
N THR A 208 2.82 17.02 1.81
CA THR A 208 3.37 16.85 3.16
C THR A 208 4.05 18.12 3.65
N THR A 209 4.91 18.73 2.81
CA THR A 209 5.69 19.92 3.17
C THR A 209 4.77 21.13 3.37
N ALA A 210 3.79 21.32 2.47
CA ALA A 210 2.83 22.41 2.57
C ALA A 210 1.97 22.28 3.84
N SER A 211 1.45 21.08 4.14
CA SER A 211 0.71 20.84 5.39
C SER A 211 1.55 21.12 6.63
N SER A 212 2.80 20.64 6.65
CA SER A 212 3.72 20.84 7.77
C SER A 212 4.00 22.31 8.05
N ALA A 213 4.09 23.14 7.01
CA ALA A 213 4.33 24.58 7.14
C ALA A 213 3.06 25.37 7.49
N LEU A 214 1.92 25.01 6.90
CA LEU A 214 0.67 25.78 7.01
C LEU A 214 -0.16 25.44 8.25
N ASP A 215 -0.11 24.20 8.73
CA ASP A 215 -0.92 23.77 9.88
C ASP A 215 -0.60 24.55 11.18
N PRO A 216 0.68 24.80 11.53
CA PRO A 216 1.01 25.64 12.68
C PRO A 216 0.51 27.08 12.52
N MET A 217 0.61 27.67 11.32
CA MET A 217 0.14 29.03 11.05
C MET A 217 -1.40 29.12 11.19
N ARG A 218 -2.13 28.15 10.63
CA ARG A 218 -3.59 28.03 10.81
C ARG A 218 -3.96 27.90 12.28
N GLY A 219 -3.21 27.11 13.05
CA GLY A 219 -3.39 26.97 14.49
C GLY A 219 -3.14 28.27 15.26
N GLN A 220 -2.10 29.04 14.90
CA GLN A 220 -1.80 30.34 15.51
C GLN A 220 -2.85 31.41 15.18
N ILE A 221 -3.35 31.44 13.95
CA ILE A 221 -4.46 32.33 13.56
C ILE A 221 -5.71 31.96 14.35
N ALA A 222 -6.07 30.67 14.43
CA ALA A 222 -7.21 30.21 15.22
C ALA A 222 -7.08 30.59 16.70
N LEU A 223 -5.90 30.39 17.30
CA LEU A 223 -5.62 30.79 18.69
C LEU A 223 -5.71 32.31 18.90
N THR A 224 -5.19 33.09 17.96
CA THR A 224 -5.21 34.56 18.02
C THR A 224 -6.65 35.07 17.92
N ASN A 225 -7.43 34.53 17.00
CA ASN A 225 -8.85 34.86 16.85
C ASN A 225 -9.63 34.48 18.10
N LEU A 226 -9.43 33.27 18.64
CA LEU A 226 -10.08 32.82 19.87
C LEU A 226 -9.73 33.75 21.05
N ARG A 227 -8.46 34.12 21.23
CA ARG A 227 -8.03 35.07 22.28
C ARG A 227 -8.64 36.46 22.12
N LEU A 228 -8.67 37.01 20.90
CA LEU A 228 -9.29 38.31 20.63
C LEU A 228 -10.79 38.29 20.93
N MET A 229 -11.47 37.18 20.63
CA MET A 229 -12.90 37.02 20.85
C MET A 229 -13.25 36.89 22.34
N LEU A 230 -12.57 36.02 23.10
CA LEU A 230 -12.78 35.90 24.54
C LEU A 230 -12.50 37.22 25.29
N ASN A 231 -11.52 38.01 24.84
CA ASN A 231 -11.22 39.32 25.44
C ASN A 231 -12.23 40.42 25.05
N SER A 232 -12.99 40.26 23.97
CA SER A 232 -13.97 41.25 23.49
C SER A 232 -15.43 40.92 23.83
N ALA A 233 -15.68 39.81 24.54
CA ALA A 233 -17.01 39.36 24.98
C ALA A 233 -18.04 39.16 23.85
N ILE A 234 -17.61 38.57 22.73
CA ILE A 234 -18.49 38.20 21.62
C ILE A 234 -19.24 36.90 21.97
N THR A 235 -20.49 37.04 22.40
CA THR A 235 -21.30 36.01 23.07
C THR A 235 -21.51 34.69 22.30
N SER A 236 -21.56 34.71 20.96
CA SER A 236 -21.55 33.55 20.04
C SER A 236 -21.68 34.07 18.60
N GLY A 237 -21.30 33.29 17.57
CA GLY A 237 -21.48 33.77 16.19
C GLY A 237 -21.04 32.86 15.06
N ALA A 238 -21.58 33.15 13.88
CA ALA A 238 -21.21 32.50 12.63
C ALA A 238 -19.77 32.88 12.22
N LEU A 239 -19.00 31.86 11.83
CA LEU A 239 -17.69 32.03 11.21
C LEU A 239 -17.82 31.83 9.70
N VAL A 240 -16.85 32.36 8.95
CA VAL A 240 -16.70 31.97 7.55
C VAL A 240 -16.48 30.46 7.52
N GLN A 241 -17.43 29.70 6.94
CA GLN A 241 -17.42 28.24 6.90
C GLN A 241 -17.45 27.54 8.28
N GLY A 242 -18.10 28.13 9.29
CA GLY A 242 -18.19 27.50 10.61
C GLY A 242 -19.08 28.21 11.62
N HIS A 243 -18.96 27.83 12.88
CA HIS A 243 -19.65 28.46 14.01
C HIS A 243 -18.80 28.36 15.28
N GLN A 244 -18.90 29.35 16.15
CA GLN A 244 -18.23 29.36 17.45
C GLN A 244 -19.24 29.55 18.58
N TRP A 245 -19.03 28.79 19.66
CA TRP A 245 -19.83 28.84 20.88
C TRP A 245 -18.93 29.27 22.04
N GLU A 246 -19.22 30.41 22.67
CA GLU A 246 -18.52 30.84 23.90
C GLU A 246 -19.21 30.32 25.18
N LEU A 247 -20.30 29.57 25.05
CA LEU A 247 -21.04 28.94 26.15
C LEU A 247 -21.64 29.98 27.10
N ALA A 248 -22.25 31.04 26.58
CA ALA A 248 -22.94 32.05 27.40
C ALA A 248 -24.11 31.45 28.20
N SER A 249 -24.66 30.33 27.70
CA SER A 249 -25.61 29.44 28.37
C SER A 249 -25.32 27.98 27.98
N ASP A 250 -26.15 27.04 28.42
CA ASP A 250 -26.09 25.63 27.99
C ASP A 250 -26.54 25.49 26.53
N GLU A 251 -25.65 25.86 25.60
CA GLU A 251 -25.92 25.98 24.16
C GLU A 251 -25.85 24.65 23.40
N TRP A 252 -25.33 23.57 24.00
CA TRP A 252 -25.14 22.29 23.32
C TRP A 252 -26.31 21.33 23.60
N SER A 253 -27.37 21.48 22.80
CA SER A 253 -28.75 21.04 23.05
C SER A 253 -29.03 19.53 23.15
N ALA A 254 -28.16 18.66 22.63
CA ALA A 254 -28.36 17.19 22.62
C ALA A 254 -27.37 16.42 23.52
N SER A 255 -26.80 17.09 24.52
CA SER A 255 -25.72 16.55 25.35
C SER A 255 -26.23 15.66 26.49
N THR A 256 -25.44 14.65 26.88
CA THR A 256 -25.73 13.75 28.03
C THR A 256 -24.55 13.65 28.99
N GLY A 257 -24.81 13.51 30.29
CA GLY A 257 -23.76 13.31 31.31
C GLY A 257 -22.89 14.55 31.59
N GLN A 258 -23.23 15.71 31.04
CA GLN A 258 -22.56 16.99 31.25
C GLN A 258 -23.17 17.75 32.44
N THR A 259 -22.32 18.54 33.09
CA THR A 259 -22.71 19.64 33.97
C THR A 259 -22.12 20.93 33.39
N TRP A 260 -22.97 21.92 33.13
CA TRP A 260 -22.53 23.26 32.71
C TRP A 260 -22.19 24.10 33.94
N VAL A 261 -21.05 24.81 33.89
CA VAL A 261 -20.56 25.65 34.98
C VAL A 261 -20.27 27.06 34.47
N ALA A 262 -20.94 28.04 35.08
CA ALA A 262 -20.66 29.46 34.88
C ALA A 262 -19.34 29.85 35.58
N ALA A 263 -18.31 30.19 34.80
CA ALA A 263 -16.97 30.53 35.27
C ALA A 263 -16.24 31.42 34.24
N SER A 264 -14.94 31.68 34.43
CA SER A 264 -14.13 32.41 33.45
C SER A 264 -12.96 31.53 32.97
N PRO A 265 -13.05 30.88 31.79
CA PRO A 265 -14.21 30.79 30.88
C PRO A 265 -15.32 29.85 31.42
N ASN A 266 -16.54 29.96 30.88
CA ASN A 266 -17.61 28.98 31.10
C ASN A 266 -17.20 27.62 30.53
N TYR A 267 -17.60 26.52 31.17
CA TYR A 267 -17.18 25.18 30.74
C TYR A 267 -18.24 24.10 31.03
N TYR A 268 -18.15 23.01 30.27
CA TYR A 268 -18.79 21.74 30.60
C TYR A 268 -17.80 20.84 31.33
N THR A 269 -18.28 20.18 32.37
CA THR A 269 -17.54 19.11 33.05
C THR A 269 -18.37 17.84 33.09
N ASN A 270 -17.70 16.70 33.07
CA ASN A 270 -18.34 15.42 33.33
C ASN A 270 -18.39 15.06 34.82
N MET A 271 -18.10 16.03 35.69
CA MET A 271 -18.32 15.96 37.13
C MET A 271 -19.75 16.40 37.46
N PRO A 272 -20.63 15.51 37.94
CA PRO A 272 -21.98 15.88 38.35
C PRO A 272 -21.99 16.95 39.45
N THR A 273 -23.01 17.81 39.43
CA THR A 273 -23.31 18.70 40.57
C THR A 273 -24.09 17.95 41.64
N GLY A 274 -23.62 18.05 42.89
CA GLY A 274 -24.27 17.45 44.05
C GLY A 274 -23.64 16.13 44.48
N TYR A 275 -23.78 15.81 45.76
CA TYR A 275 -23.24 14.58 46.33
C TYR A 275 -24.22 13.42 46.09
N GLY A 276 -23.70 12.22 45.78
CA GLY A 276 -24.52 11.02 45.60
C GLY A 276 -24.99 10.48 46.96
N ARG A 277 -26.30 10.42 47.21
CA ARG A 277 -26.84 9.89 48.48
C ARG A 277 -26.69 8.37 48.52
N VAL A 278 -25.90 7.85 49.45
CA VAL A 278 -25.54 6.42 49.48
C VAL A 278 -26.41 5.63 50.46
N ALA A 279 -26.93 6.26 51.52
CA ALA A 279 -27.87 5.64 52.44
C ALA A 279 -28.76 6.66 53.17
N THR A 280 -29.92 6.19 53.64
CA THR A 280 -30.91 6.94 54.41
C THR A 280 -31.34 6.13 55.62
N ALA A 281 -31.44 6.76 56.78
CA ALA A 281 -32.22 6.23 57.89
C ALA A 281 -33.45 7.12 58.06
N THR A 282 -34.61 6.60 57.66
CA THR A 282 -35.91 7.21 57.93
C THR A 282 -36.42 6.67 59.26
N PRO A 283 -36.67 7.51 60.27
CA PRO A 283 -37.35 7.09 61.48
C PRO A 283 -38.80 6.73 61.15
N SER A 284 -39.29 5.62 61.70
CA SER A 284 -40.65 5.18 61.49
C SER A 284 -41.66 6.09 62.21
N LEU A 285 -42.52 6.73 61.40
CA LEU A 285 -43.87 7.28 61.67
C LEU A 285 -44.02 8.81 61.86
N PRO A 286 -44.98 9.44 61.13
CA PRO A 286 -45.36 10.83 61.30
C PRO A 286 -46.56 10.99 62.27
N TYR A 287 -46.51 12.05 63.08
CA TYR A 287 -47.67 12.75 63.63
C TYR A 287 -48.41 12.14 64.86
N ALA A 288 -47.90 12.41 66.07
CA ALA A 288 -48.71 12.84 67.24
C ALA A 288 -47.81 13.21 68.43
N PRO A 289 -48.17 14.20 69.26
CA PRO A 289 -47.37 14.65 70.39
C PRO A 289 -47.72 13.84 71.63
N HIS A 290 -47.02 12.75 71.98
CA HIS A 290 -47.20 12.16 73.32
C HIS A 290 -45.91 11.56 73.86
N ALA A 291 -45.73 11.80 75.17
CA ALA A 291 -44.70 11.23 76.02
C ALA A 291 -44.47 9.74 75.74
N GLY A 292 -43.24 9.38 75.39
CA GLY A 292 -42.86 7.98 75.16
C GLY A 292 -41.72 7.87 74.16
N VAL A 293 -40.50 7.83 74.70
CA VAL A 293 -39.26 7.21 74.19
C VAL A 293 -39.13 7.01 72.68
N ALA A 294 -38.20 7.76 72.08
CA ALA A 294 -37.72 7.55 70.72
C ALA A 294 -37.22 6.10 70.51
N ALA A 295 -37.73 5.44 69.49
CA ALA A 295 -37.30 4.13 69.07
C ALA A 295 -35.84 4.19 68.58
N ASN A 296 -34.99 3.38 69.21
CA ASN A 296 -33.60 3.18 68.83
C ASN A 296 -33.58 2.27 67.60
N ILE A 297 -33.06 2.73 66.46
CA ILE A 297 -32.66 1.84 65.37
C ILE A 297 -31.25 1.37 65.71
N ASN A 298 -31.15 0.27 66.44
CA ASN A 298 -29.93 -0.53 66.51
C ASN A 298 -30.31 -2.00 66.46
N ASP A 299 -29.73 -2.66 65.45
CA ASP A 299 -29.74 -4.11 65.18
C ASP A 299 -31.10 -4.77 64.97
N ASN A 300 -31.13 -5.73 64.06
CA ASN A 300 -32.25 -6.63 63.74
C ASN A 300 -32.70 -7.48 64.95
N ASN A 301 -33.07 -6.90 66.07
CA ASN A 301 -33.47 -7.63 67.26
C ASN A 301 -34.82 -7.14 67.78
N ILE A 302 -35.84 -7.95 67.47
CA ILE A 302 -37.21 -7.83 67.99
C ILE A 302 -37.17 -8.21 69.47
N GLY A 303 -37.32 -7.25 70.39
CA GLY A 303 -37.32 -7.54 71.82
C GLY A 303 -37.74 -6.37 72.71
N THR A 304 -38.67 -6.67 73.62
CA THR A 304 -39.46 -5.77 74.47
C THR A 304 -38.66 -4.93 75.48
N THR A 305 -39.12 -3.68 75.70
CA THR A 305 -38.84 -2.77 76.84
C THR A 305 -37.48 -2.97 77.53
N VAL A 306 -36.47 -2.29 77.02
CA VAL A 306 -35.13 -2.19 77.63
C VAL A 306 -34.78 -0.72 77.79
N GLU A 307 -34.39 -0.36 79.01
CA GLU A 307 -33.73 0.90 79.38
C GLU A 307 -32.65 1.25 78.33
N ILE A 308 -32.61 2.49 77.83
CA ILE A 308 -31.64 2.92 76.81
C ILE A 308 -30.23 2.80 77.40
N ARG A 309 -29.57 1.65 77.16
CA ARG A 309 -28.15 1.49 77.43
C ARG A 309 -27.37 1.86 76.16
N PRO A 310 -26.42 2.79 76.26
CA PRO A 310 -25.63 3.27 75.12
C PRO A 310 -24.76 2.14 74.56
N GLY A 311 -24.88 1.87 73.27
CA GLY A 311 -23.94 1.00 72.54
C GLY A 311 -22.71 1.81 72.15
N ASP A 312 -21.71 1.76 73.02
CA ASP A 312 -20.28 2.16 72.95
C ASP A 312 -19.80 3.22 71.92
N LEU A 313 -19.23 4.32 72.45
CA LEU A 313 -18.34 5.28 71.77
C LEU A 313 -16.94 5.07 72.37
N SER A 314 -16.21 4.00 72.01
CA SER A 314 -15.08 3.53 72.82
C SER A 314 -14.11 4.67 73.23
N GLY A 315 -13.99 4.87 74.56
CA GLY A 315 -13.16 5.90 75.18
C GLY A 315 -13.78 7.29 75.39
N LYS A 316 -15.07 7.52 75.10
CA LYS A 316 -15.77 8.81 75.36
C LYS A 316 -16.52 8.83 76.71
N PRO A 317 -16.79 10.02 77.30
CA PRO A 317 -17.51 10.14 78.56
C PRO A 317 -18.89 9.46 78.48
N THR A 318 -19.32 8.82 79.57
CA THR A 318 -20.62 8.11 79.71
C THR A 318 -21.86 8.97 79.43
N SER A 319 -21.68 10.27 79.24
CA SER A 319 -22.72 11.23 78.92
C SER A 319 -23.00 11.38 77.42
N GLN A 320 -22.08 11.00 76.51
CA GLN A 320 -22.33 11.11 75.07
C GLN A 320 -23.23 9.97 74.56
N ARG A 321 -24.17 10.29 73.66
CA ARG A 321 -25.19 9.34 73.17
C ARG A 321 -25.37 9.41 71.65
N ILE A 322 -25.48 8.26 70.99
CA ILE A 322 -25.83 8.14 69.56
C ILE A 322 -27.36 8.33 69.41
N LEU A 323 -27.77 9.25 68.53
CA LEU A 323 -29.19 9.50 68.22
C LEU A 323 -29.67 8.66 67.04
N GLY A 324 -28.81 8.45 66.05
CA GLY A 324 -29.08 7.61 64.90
C GLY A 324 -27.78 7.17 64.24
N LYS A 325 -27.79 5.97 63.68
CA LYS A 325 -26.64 5.32 63.05
C LYS A 325 -27.05 4.80 61.67
N LEU A 326 -26.17 5.01 60.70
CA LEU A 326 -26.19 4.38 59.38
C LEU A 326 -25.08 3.34 59.33
N ASP A 327 -25.38 2.16 58.79
CA ASP A 327 -24.40 1.21 58.26
C ASP A 327 -24.51 1.25 56.74
N PHE A 328 -23.42 1.58 56.05
CA PHE A 328 -23.35 1.56 54.60
C PHE A 328 -23.20 0.13 54.05
N GLY A 329 -23.06 -0.88 54.90
CA GLY A 329 -22.85 -2.30 54.56
C GLY A 329 -21.40 -2.63 54.22
N GLU A 330 -20.67 -1.65 53.70
CA GLU A 330 -19.25 -1.70 53.34
C GLU A 330 -18.53 -0.40 53.69
N VAL A 331 -17.19 -0.38 53.62
CA VAL A 331 -16.40 0.84 53.82
C VAL A 331 -16.50 1.71 52.56
N ILE A 332 -17.05 2.93 52.72
CA ILE A 332 -17.18 3.93 51.65
C ILE A 332 -16.37 5.20 51.98
N TYR A 333 -16.11 6.04 50.97
CA TYR A 333 -15.57 7.39 51.18
C TYR A 333 -16.71 8.39 51.35
N LEU A 334 -17.12 8.62 52.60
CA LEU A 334 -18.13 9.63 52.93
C LEU A 334 -17.54 11.03 52.76
N THR A 335 -18.23 11.89 52.02
CA THR A 335 -17.77 13.26 51.73
C THR A 335 -18.73 14.34 52.21
N LYS A 336 -20.00 13.97 52.44
CA LYS A 336 -20.98 14.80 53.14
C LYS A 336 -21.87 13.95 54.05
N ALA A 337 -22.18 14.48 55.23
CA ALA A 337 -23.20 13.98 56.13
C ALA A 337 -24.28 15.06 56.31
N GLU A 338 -25.54 14.67 56.40
CA GLU A 338 -26.65 15.59 56.59
C GLU A 338 -27.71 15.00 57.50
N VAL A 339 -28.32 15.85 58.32
CA VAL A 339 -29.56 15.56 59.05
C VAL A 339 -30.63 16.55 58.58
N LYS A 340 -31.81 16.03 58.23
CA LYS A 340 -32.95 16.81 57.70
C LYS A 340 -33.96 17.12 58.80
N GLN A 341 -34.57 18.32 58.73
CA GLN A 341 -35.63 18.77 59.64
C GLN A 341 -35.29 18.58 61.15
N PHE A 342 -34.07 18.92 61.53
CA PHE A 342 -33.58 18.70 62.88
C PHE A 342 -34.03 19.81 63.84
N LYS A 343 -34.70 19.46 64.94
CA LYS A 343 -35.12 20.39 66.01
C LYS A 343 -35.09 19.73 67.40
N LEU A 344 -35.18 20.55 68.45
CA LEU A 344 -35.46 20.08 69.81
C LEU A 344 -36.96 20.08 70.09
N ASN A 345 -37.44 19.19 70.97
CA ASN A 345 -38.86 19.06 71.29
C ASN A 345 -39.34 19.94 72.48
N TRP A 346 -38.47 20.73 73.15
CA TRP A 346 -38.84 21.54 74.33
C TRP A 346 -37.93 22.76 74.61
N THR A 347 -38.42 23.83 75.29
CA THR A 347 -37.65 24.97 75.91
C THR A 347 -38.48 25.72 76.99
N PRO A 348 -37.91 26.53 77.93
CA PRO A 348 -36.65 27.32 77.87
C PRO A 348 -35.64 27.15 79.04
N GLY A 349 -34.34 27.36 78.75
CA GLY A 349 -33.27 27.46 79.77
C GLY A 349 -31.97 26.69 79.49
N VAL A 350 -31.66 26.37 78.24
CA VAL A 350 -30.55 25.46 77.90
C VAL A 350 -29.17 26.15 77.94
N PRO A 351 -28.20 25.63 78.71
CA PRO A 351 -26.81 26.08 78.65
C PRO A 351 -26.24 25.90 77.24
N SER A 352 -25.27 26.73 76.86
CA SER A 352 -24.57 26.74 75.57
C SER A 352 -23.83 25.44 75.17
N ALA A 353 -23.99 24.34 75.92
CA ALA A 353 -23.22 23.10 75.80
C ALA A 353 -23.91 21.96 75.03
N TRP A 354 -25.15 22.13 74.54
CA TRP A 354 -25.87 21.07 73.81
C TRP A 354 -25.51 21.09 72.34
N ALA A 355 -24.46 20.38 71.98
CA ALA A 355 -23.98 20.28 70.60
C ALA A 355 -24.15 18.85 70.06
N TYR A 356 -24.56 18.75 68.81
CA TYR A 356 -24.63 17.52 68.04
C TYR A 356 -23.53 17.52 67.00
N ARG A 357 -22.96 16.36 66.72
CA ARG A 357 -21.92 16.22 65.70
C ARG A 357 -22.00 14.84 65.05
N PHE A 358 -21.64 14.79 63.77
CA PHE A 358 -21.47 13.53 63.08
C PHE A 358 -20.16 12.84 63.47
N TYR A 359 -20.22 11.54 63.68
CA TYR A 359 -19.05 10.68 63.88
C TYR A 359 -19.06 9.58 62.84
N THR A 360 -17.87 9.15 62.44
CA THR A 360 -17.67 8.04 61.53
C THR A 360 -16.84 6.94 62.17
N SER A 361 -17.05 5.72 61.69
CA SER A 361 -16.31 4.53 62.12
C SER A 361 -16.16 3.55 60.98
N THR A 362 -15.05 2.82 60.93
CA THR A 362 -14.81 1.73 59.96
C THR A 362 -15.19 0.36 60.53
N ASP A 363 -15.03 0.18 61.84
CA ASP A 363 -15.17 -1.08 62.57
C ASP A 363 -16.45 -1.15 63.44
N GLY A 364 -17.10 -0.02 63.66
CA GLY A 364 -18.26 0.13 64.53
C GLY A 364 -17.92 0.32 66.01
N SER A 365 -16.63 0.22 66.38
CA SER A 365 -16.11 0.34 67.76
C SER A 365 -15.28 1.60 67.99
N THR A 366 -14.52 2.05 66.99
CA THR A 366 -13.66 3.23 67.06
C THR A 366 -14.29 4.36 66.28
N TRP A 367 -14.59 5.48 66.96
CA TRP A 367 -15.34 6.60 66.37
C TRP A 367 -14.51 7.88 66.34
N ALA A 368 -14.49 8.53 65.19
CA ALA A 368 -13.85 9.83 64.98
C ALA A 368 -14.88 10.88 64.54
N PRO A 369 -14.72 12.17 64.92
CA PRO A 369 -15.62 13.22 64.45
C PRO A 369 -15.50 13.38 62.94
N PHE A 370 -16.65 13.48 62.27
CA PHE A 370 -16.74 13.79 60.85
C PHE A 370 -16.89 15.29 60.64
N GLY A 371 -15.85 15.90 60.08
CA GLY A 371 -15.71 17.35 59.97
C GLY A 371 -15.47 18.05 61.32
N SER A 372 -15.34 19.37 61.28
CA SER A 372 -14.96 20.19 62.46
C SER A 372 -16.14 20.88 63.14
N SER A 373 -17.29 20.98 62.47
CA SER A 373 -18.44 21.70 63.00
C SER A 373 -19.26 20.84 63.96
N SER A 374 -19.91 21.50 64.90
CA SER A 374 -20.99 20.92 65.70
C SER A 374 -22.21 21.82 65.58
N TYR A 375 -23.39 21.27 65.79
CA TYR A 375 -24.64 21.95 65.56
C TYR A 375 -25.54 21.93 66.79
N ASN A 376 -26.17 23.07 67.08
CA ASN A 376 -27.17 23.18 68.12
C ASN A 376 -28.53 23.52 67.46
N PRO A 377 -29.43 22.54 67.28
CA PRO A 377 -30.72 22.74 66.63
C PRO A 377 -31.65 23.64 67.48
N SER A 378 -32.46 24.44 66.79
CA SER A 378 -33.48 25.27 67.44
C SER A 378 -34.60 24.41 68.05
N PRO A 379 -35.21 24.81 69.16
CA PRO A 379 -36.42 24.17 69.67
C PRO A 379 -37.71 24.53 68.91
N GLN A 380 -37.70 25.63 68.14
CA GLN A 380 -38.91 26.16 67.50
C GLN A 380 -38.97 25.89 65.99
N THR A 381 -37.82 25.72 65.34
CA THR A 381 -37.73 25.60 63.88
C THR A 381 -36.89 24.39 63.51
N ALA A 382 -37.46 23.51 62.68
CA ALA A 382 -36.74 22.40 62.08
C ALA A 382 -35.83 22.91 60.97
N THR A 383 -34.56 22.52 61.01
CA THR A 383 -33.53 23.00 60.09
C THR A 383 -32.67 21.85 59.60
N ASP A 384 -32.14 21.98 58.39
CA ASP A 384 -31.18 21.03 57.87
C ASP A 384 -29.78 21.39 58.38
N TYR A 385 -29.03 20.38 58.79
CA TYR A 385 -27.63 20.53 59.15
C TYR A 385 -26.79 19.56 58.34
N SER A 386 -25.74 20.08 57.70
CA SER A 386 -24.80 19.25 56.96
C SER A 386 -23.36 19.62 57.26
N VAL A 387 -22.50 18.63 57.10
CA VAL A 387 -21.05 18.75 57.24
C VAL A 387 -20.41 18.10 56.03
N THR A 388 -19.39 18.75 55.48
CA THR A 388 -18.57 18.21 54.41
C THR A 388 -17.18 17.85 54.96
N GLY A 389 -16.55 16.86 54.34
CA GLY A 389 -15.22 16.37 54.68
C GLY A 389 -15.05 14.94 54.16
N THR A 390 -13.84 14.52 53.82
CA THR A 390 -13.61 13.21 53.18
C THR A 390 -13.03 12.23 54.18
N VAL A 391 -13.77 11.16 54.51
CA VAL A 391 -13.32 10.10 55.43
C VAL A 391 -13.78 8.73 54.94
N ALA A 392 -12.88 7.74 54.97
CA ALA A 392 -13.25 6.34 54.77
C ALA A 392 -13.99 5.82 56.01
N CYS A 393 -15.24 5.37 55.86
CA CYS A 393 -16.05 4.85 56.94
C CYS A 393 -17.10 3.86 56.46
N ARG A 394 -17.51 2.95 57.34
CA ARG A 394 -18.67 2.06 57.14
C ARG A 394 -19.90 2.56 57.89
N TYR A 395 -19.68 3.23 59.00
CA TYR A 395 -20.75 3.73 59.86
C TYR A 395 -20.71 5.25 59.97
N LEU A 396 -21.89 5.86 59.95
CA LEU A 396 -22.10 7.29 60.24
C LEU A 396 -23.10 7.39 61.40
N ALA A 397 -22.76 8.16 62.43
CA ALA A 397 -23.62 8.38 63.59
C ALA A 397 -23.82 9.87 63.86
N LEU A 398 -25.04 10.28 64.21
CA LEU A 398 -25.30 11.58 64.81
C LEU A 398 -25.21 11.44 66.34
N VAL A 399 -24.29 12.19 66.95
CA VAL A 399 -23.94 12.03 68.37
C VAL A 399 -24.22 13.32 69.13
N TRP A 400 -24.81 13.20 70.31
CA TRP A 400 -24.94 14.27 71.28
C TRP A 400 -23.72 14.36 72.19
N LEU A 401 -23.22 15.58 72.40
CA LEU A 401 -21.94 15.85 73.07
C LEU A 401 -22.05 16.32 74.54
N GLY A 402 -23.25 16.33 75.14
CA GLY A 402 -23.44 16.88 76.49
C GLY A 402 -22.98 15.98 77.64
N ASP A 403 -23.01 16.52 78.85
CA ASP A 403 -22.49 15.94 80.10
C ASP A 403 -23.57 15.38 81.06
N GLY A 404 -24.87 15.57 80.77
CA GLY A 404 -25.99 15.20 81.64
C GLY A 404 -26.78 13.94 81.26
N GLN A 405 -27.38 13.26 82.25
CA GLN A 405 -28.42 12.24 82.04
C GLN A 405 -29.70 12.90 81.52
N VAL A 406 -30.12 12.59 80.29
CA VAL A 406 -31.33 13.17 79.70
C VAL A 406 -32.57 12.44 80.24
N SER A 407 -33.41 13.15 81.01
CA SER A 407 -34.81 12.80 81.19
C SER A 407 -35.61 13.27 79.95
N THR A 408 -36.54 12.43 79.52
CA THR A 408 -37.18 12.40 78.20
C THR A 408 -37.81 13.72 77.71
N SER A 409 -37.19 14.38 76.73
CA SER A 409 -37.84 15.13 75.62
C SER A 409 -36.82 15.39 74.51
N GLY A 410 -36.69 14.40 73.62
CA GLY A 410 -35.58 14.21 72.67
C GLY A 410 -35.61 15.12 71.44
N ALA A 411 -34.48 15.24 70.78
CA ALA A 411 -34.39 15.88 69.48
C ALA A 411 -35.18 15.08 68.43
N ILE A 412 -35.72 15.78 67.43
CA ILE A 412 -36.53 15.22 66.35
C ILE A 412 -35.83 15.56 65.04
N TYR A 413 -35.69 14.56 64.15
CA TYR A 413 -35.19 14.72 62.80
C TYR A 413 -36.01 13.86 61.83
N ALA A 414 -36.02 14.25 60.56
CA ALA A 414 -36.70 13.51 59.50
C ALA A 414 -35.82 12.44 58.87
N ASP A 415 -34.54 12.72 58.59
CA ASP A 415 -33.63 11.75 57.99
C ASP A 415 -32.18 12.03 58.43
N ILE A 416 -31.36 10.99 58.48
CA ILE A 416 -29.90 11.10 58.44
C ILE A 416 -29.42 10.52 57.10
N ASN A 417 -28.57 11.28 56.42
CA ASN A 417 -28.07 10.99 55.08
C ASN A 417 -26.54 11.00 55.05
N GLY A 418 -25.97 10.00 54.38
CA GLY A 418 -24.57 9.99 53.99
C GLY A 418 -24.43 10.13 52.47
N TYR A 419 -23.43 10.89 52.03
CA TYR A 419 -23.14 11.07 50.62
C TYR A 419 -21.67 10.85 50.30
N THR A 420 -21.39 10.32 49.10
CA THR A 420 -20.05 10.25 48.50
C THR A 420 -19.84 11.38 47.50
N ASP A 421 -18.59 11.64 47.14
CA ASP A 421 -18.27 12.62 46.12
C ASP A 421 -18.90 12.21 44.78
N PRO A 422 -19.36 13.18 43.99
CA PRO A 422 -19.80 12.89 42.63
C PRO A 422 -18.63 12.27 41.87
N SER A 423 -18.83 11.03 41.40
CA SER A 423 -17.88 10.38 40.51
C SER A 423 -18.07 10.91 39.09
N PRO A 424 -16.99 11.06 38.30
CA PRO A 424 -17.13 11.47 36.91
C PRO A 424 -17.99 10.46 36.15
N VAL A 425 -18.88 10.96 35.32
CA VAL A 425 -19.66 10.13 34.38
C VAL A 425 -19.09 10.27 32.98
N ASN A 426 -19.45 9.38 32.05
CA ASN A 426 -19.15 9.62 30.64
C ASN A 426 -20.09 10.70 30.12
N MET A 427 -19.51 11.75 29.56
CA MET A 427 -20.22 12.88 28.98
C MET A 427 -20.19 12.77 27.46
N THR A 428 -21.30 13.07 26.80
CA THR A 428 -21.35 13.32 25.35
C THR A 428 -21.88 14.71 25.12
N LEU A 429 -21.04 15.59 24.59
CA LEU A 429 -21.41 16.92 24.12
C LEU A 429 -21.70 16.84 22.62
N VAL A 430 -22.83 17.36 22.16
CA VAL A 430 -23.18 17.43 20.72
C VAL A 430 -23.49 18.88 20.34
N SER A 431 -22.84 19.39 19.30
CA SER A 431 -23.08 20.75 18.81
C SER A 431 -24.43 20.84 18.09
N ASP A 432 -24.96 22.04 17.97
CA ASP A 432 -26.02 22.30 17.00
C ASP A 432 -25.52 22.13 15.55
N VAL A 433 -26.46 21.98 14.62
CA VAL A 433 -26.15 21.84 13.19
C VAL A 433 -25.67 23.17 12.61
N VAL A 434 -24.50 23.14 11.98
CA VAL A 434 -23.90 24.29 11.28
C VAL A 434 -24.01 24.10 9.77
N SER A 435 -24.68 25.03 9.10
CA SER A 435 -24.77 25.03 7.63
C SER A 435 -23.54 25.67 7.00
N VAL A 436 -22.93 25.00 6.03
CA VAL A 436 -21.77 25.50 5.27
C VAL A 436 -22.05 25.63 3.77
N ALA A 437 -21.26 26.46 3.08
CA ALA A 437 -21.53 26.82 1.68
C ALA A 437 -21.35 25.65 0.68
N SER A 438 -20.48 24.70 1.01
CA SER A 438 -20.20 23.51 0.18
C SER A 438 -19.80 22.34 1.07
N ALA A 439 -19.94 21.11 0.54
CA ALA A 439 -19.61 19.90 1.30
C ALA A 439 -18.09 19.82 1.55
N PRO A 440 -17.64 19.88 2.81
CA PRO A 440 -16.22 19.96 3.10
C PRO A 440 -15.54 18.60 2.98
N ALA A 441 -14.26 18.61 2.60
CA ALA A 441 -13.41 17.41 2.57
C ALA A 441 -12.81 17.13 3.96
N TYR A 442 -12.58 18.18 4.75
CA TYR A 442 -12.08 18.11 6.11
C TYR A 442 -12.88 19.06 7.01
N ALA A 443 -12.90 18.78 8.30
CA ALA A 443 -13.38 19.75 9.28
C ALA A 443 -12.57 19.63 10.57
N SER A 444 -12.51 20.74 11.29
CA SER A 444 -11.79 20.88 12.55
C SER A 444 -12.72 21.43 13.62
N ALA A 445 -12.83 20.72 14.74
CA ALA A 445 -13.40 21.25 15.97
C ALA A 445 -12.27 21.71 16.90
N TYR A 446 -12.33 22.95 17.36
CA TYR A 446 -11.43 23.53 18.35
C TYR A 446 -12.13 23.57 19.69
N ALA A 447 -11.40 23.40 20.78
CA ALA A 447 -11.92 23.61 22.13
C ALA A 447 -10.77 23.92 23.10
N LEU A 448 -11.10 24.57 24.20
CA LEU A 448 -10.25 24.63 25.38
C LEU A 448 -10.51 23.38 26.23
N TYR A 449 -9.44 22.67 26.58
CA TYR A 449 -9.48 21.42 27.34
C TYR A 449 -8.67 21.52 28.62
N HIS A 450 -9.19 20.93 29.70
CA HIS A 450 -8.47 20.71 30.95
C HIS A 450 -8.72 19.29 31.46
N ASP A 451 -7.65 18.63 31.92
CA ASP A 451 -7.70 17.35 32.59
C ASP A 451 -7.71 17.55 34.11
N ASP A 452 -8.89 17.47 34.72
CA ASP A 452 -9.02 17.56 36.18
C ASP A 452 -8.54 16.29 36.90
N SER A 453 -8.46 15.16 36.20
CA SER A 453 -8.01 13.90 36.77
C SER A 453 -6.49 13.79 36.88
N GLY A 454 -5.75 14.56 36.07
CA GLY A 454 -4.30 14.49 35.92
C GLY A 454 -3.80 13.20 35.24
N ALA A 455 -4.70 12.37 34.71
CA ALA A 455 -4.40 11.08 34.11
C ALA A 455 -5.17 10.80 32.81
N ALA A 456 -5.89 11.77 32.24
CA ALA A 456 -6.67 11.59 31.02
C ALA A 456 -5.79 11.62 29.77
N VAL A 457 -6.13 10.76 28.80
CA VAL A 457 -5.40 10.58 27.54
C VAL A 457 -6.29 10.98 26.37
N LEU A 458 -5.86 11.96 25.58
CA LEU A 458 -6.55 12.39 24.36
C LEU A 458 -6.59 11.25 23.32
N GLY A 459 -7.74 11.05 22.68
CA GLY A 459 -8.01 9.96 21.75
C GLY A 459 -8.45 8.65 22.43
N THR A 460 -8.34 8.54 23.76
CA THR A 460 -8.81 7.37 24.53
C THR A 460 -9.88 7.77 25.54
N ASP A 461 -9.57 8.71 26.43
CA ASP A 461 -10.47 9.20 27.48
C ASP A 461 -11.24 10.45 27.04
N LEU A 462 -10.71 11.20 26.08
CA LEU A 462 -11.43 12.23 25.33
C LEU A 462 -11.44 11.82 23.85
N THR A 463 -12.61 11.67 23.26
CA THR A 463 -12.75 11.39 21.83
C THR A 463 -13.64 12.44 21.18
N ALA A 464 -13.44 12.66 19.88
CA ALA A 464 -14.21 13.62 19.11
C ALA A 464 -14.56 13.01 17.76
N GLU A 465 -15.74 13.31 17.27
CA GLU A 465 -16.24 12.86 15.98
C GLU A 465 -16.94 14.01 15.28
N ILE A 466 -16.84 14.07 13.95
CA ILE A 466 -17.47 15.11 13.13
C ILE A 466 -18.31 14.45 12.04
N SER A 467 -19.45 15.07 11.73
CA SER A 467 -20.39 14.70 10.68
C SER A 467 -20.55 15.87 9.69
N ARG A 468 -20.75 15.58 8.40
CA ARG A 468 -21.19 16.53 7.36
C ARG A 468 -22.61 16.31 6.84
N ASP A 469 -23.33 15.35 7.42
CA ASP A 469 -24.68 14.95 7.01
C ASP A 469 -25.70 15.12 8.16
N GLY A 470 -25.49 16.12 9.01
CA GLY A 470 -26.43 16.45 10.10
C GLY A 470 -26.43 15.45 11.25
N GLY A 471 -25.37 14.64 11.39
CA GLY A 471 -25.21 13.65 12.45
C GLY A 471 -25.68 12.23 12.09
N ALA A 472 -25.99 11.95 10.82
CA ALA A 472 -26.36 10.60 10.37
C ALA A 472 -25.13 9.67 10.29
N SER A 473 -23.99 10.20 9.84
CA SER A 473 -22.70 9.50 9.76
C SER A 473 -21.65 10.25 10.57
N TRP A 474 -20.73 9.50 11.20
CA TRP A 474 -19.68 10.07 12.06
C TRP A 474 -18.31 9.56 11.65
N THR A 475 -17.34 10.46 11.62
CA THR A 475 -15.93 10.13 11.42
C THR A 475 -15.15 10.54 12.66
N ALA A 476 -14.34 9.62 13.18
CA ALA A 476 -13.43 9.89 14.28
C ALA A 476 -12.43 11.00 13.90
N ALA A 477 -12.31 11.98 14.79
CA ALA A 477 -11.41 13.11 14.63
C ALA A 477 -10.13 12.86 15.43
N ALA A 478 -8.97 13.10 14.80
CA ALA A 478 -7.69 13.05 15.47
C ALA A 478 -7.51 14.31 16.32
N ILE A 479 -7.30 14.13 17.63
CA ILE A 479 -7.14 15.23 18.60
C ILE A 479 -5.65 15.54 18.77
N ALA A 480 -5.29 16.81 18.62
CA ALA A 480 -3.96 17.33 18.89
C ALA A 480 -4.03 18.53 19.82
N VAL A 481 -3.07 18.63 20.76
CA VAL A 481 -2.83 19.84 21.52
C VAL A 481 -2.08 20.83 20.64
N LEU A 482 -2.61 22.03 20.48
CA LEU A 482 -1.99 23.08 19.67
C LEU A 482 -1.12 24.01 20.50
N ALA A 483 -1.59 24.43 21.68
CA ALA A 483 -0.90 25.37 22.54
C ALA A 483 -1.50 25.39 23.96
N ALA A 484 -0.71 25.86 24.94
CA ALA A 484 -1.25 26.30 26.23
C ALA A 484 -2.02 27.63 26.06
N TYR A 485 -3.18 27.74 26.70
CA TYR A 485 -4.01 28.95 26.64
C TYR A 485 -3.61 29.95 27.73
N ASP A 486 -3.79 29.59 28.99
CA ASP A 486 -3.59 30.44 30.19
C ASP A 486 -2.90 29.71 31.36
N GLY A 487 -2.33 28.53 31.11
CA GLY A 487 -1.72 27.66 32.12
C GLY A 487 -2.72 26.74 32.84
N THR A 488 -4.03 26.96 32.68
CA THR A 488 -5.07 26.01 33.07
C THR A 488 -5.51 25.23 31.84
N TYR A 489 -6.00 25.91 30.79
CA TYR A 489 -6.50 25.23 29.61
C TYR A 489 -5.44 25.04 28.53
N ALA A 490 -5.59 23.96 27.75
CA ALA A 490 -4.90 23.75 26.49
C ALA A 490 -5.88 23.94 25.33
N LEU A 491 -5.45 24.63 24.26
CA LEU A 491 -6.19 24.65 23.00
C LEU A 491 -5.95 23.32 22.29
N ILE A 492 -7.04 22.57 22.06
CA ILE A 492 -7.02 21.34 21.27
C ILE A 492 -7.70 21.55 19.92
N ARG A 493 -7.29 20.76 18.94
CA ARG A 493 -7.95 20.62 17.63
C ARG A 493 -8.25 19.16 17.37
N ALA A 494 -9.51 18.87 17.12
CA ALA A 494 -10.00 17.58 16.64
C ALA A 494 -10.29 17.70 15.13
N ARG A 495 -9.48 17.06 14.29
CA ARG A 495 -9.61 17.14 12.82
C ARG A 495 -10.06 15.82 12.21
N ALA A 496 -11.04 15.85 11.31
CA ALA A 496 -11.59 14.67 10.64
C ALA A 496 -11.54 14.80 9.12
N ALA A 497 -11.28 13.68 8.43
CA ALA A 497 -11.40 13.56 6.98
C ALA A 497 -12.80 13.06 6.60
N LEU A 498 -13.62 13.94 6.03
CA LEU A 498 -15.06 13.71 5.87
C LEU A 498 -15.45 13.13 4.50
N ALA A 499 -14.49 12.97 3.60
CA ALA A 499 -14.73 12.53 2.23
C ALA A 499 -15.47 11.18 2.12
N ALA A 500 -15.32 10.30 3.11
CA ALA A 500 -15.97 8.99 3.16
C ALA A 500 -17.45 9.02 3.60
N GLN A 501 -17.92 10.11 4.21
CA GLN A 501 -19.33 10.27 4.58
C GLN A 501 -20.18 10.58 3.35
N PRO A 502 -21.51 10.42 3.39
CA PRO A 502 -22.40 11.03 2.40
C PRO A 502 -22.11 12.52 2.21
N VAL A 503 -22.24 13.02 0.97
CA VAL A 503 -22.01 14.43 0.65
C VAL A 503 -23.12 15.27 1.29
N GLY A 504 -22.75 16.23 2.13
CA GLY A 504 -23.69 17.12 2.80
C GLY A 504 -23.02 18.40 3.29
N THR A 505 -23.84 19.40 3.62
CA THR A 505 -23.42 20.74 4.06
C THR A 505 -23.84 21.05 5.49
N SER A 506 -24.24 20.04 6.26
CA SER A 506 -24.72 20.15 7.63
C SER A 506 -23.68 19.58 8.58
N LEU A 507 -22.81 20.43 9.10
CA LEU A 507 -21.75 20.05 10.02
C LEU A 507 -22.26 19.88 11.45
N VAL A 508 -21.83 18.81 12.11
CA VAL A 508 -22.08 18.56 13.53
C VAL A 508 -20.83 17.98 14.15
N ALA A 509 -20.45 18.44 15.35
CA ALA A 509 -19.37 17.86 16.13
C ALA A 509 -19.92 17.22 17.40
N ARG A 510 -19.33 16.10 17.82
CA ARG A 510 -19.58 15.53 19.15
C ARG A 510 -18.28 15.22 19.86
N ILE A 511 -18.19 15.58 21.13
CA ILE A 511 -17.05 15.33 22.02
C ILE A 511 -17.53 14.41 23.13
N LYS A 512 -16.76 13.37 23.42
CA LYS A 512 -17.10 12.37 24.43
C LYS A 512 -15.98 12.21 25.44
N THR A 513 -16.33 12.17 26.72
CA THR A 513 -15.45 11.65 27.76
C THR A 513 -15.77 10.16 27.98
N LEU A 514 -14.71 9.37 28.17
CA LEU A 514 -14.77 7.94 28.40
C LEU A 514 -13.98 7.58 29.66
N ASN A 515 -14.16 6.35 30.14
CA ASN A 515 -13.41 5.77 31.26
C ASN A 515 -13.51 6.54 32.59
N LEU A 516 -14.57 7.34 32.77
CA LEU A 516 -14.92 7.97 34.05
C LEU A 516 -13.78 8.84 34.65
N LYS A 517 -13.01 9.54 33.81
CA LYS A 517 -12.00 10.52 34.25
C LYS A 517 -12.57 11.94 34.24
N ALA A 518 -12.31 12.71 35.30
CA ALA A 518 -12.76 14.10 35.44
C ALA A 518 -12.07 15.01 34.39
N GLN A 519 -12.87 15.68 33.57
CA GLN A 519 -12.41 16.48 32.43
C GLN A 519 -13.33 17.69 32.20
N ARG A 520 -12.78 18.75 31.58
CA ARG A 520 -13.54 19.96 31.23
C ARG A 520 -13.32 20.38 29.77
N ILE A 521 -14.37 20.90 29.16
CA ILE A 521 -14.38 21.44 27.80
C ILE A 521 -14.99 22.85 27.82
N ALA A 522 -14.30 23.81 27.22
CA ALA A 522 -14.74 25.21 27.12
C ALA A 522 -14.55 25.76 25.70
N ALA A 523 -15.31 26.82 25.38
CA ALA A 523 -15.23 27.58 24.14
C ALA A 523 -15.06 26.74 22.85
N PRO A 524 -15.93 25.73 22.60
CA PRO A 524 -15.80 24.93 21.40
C PRO A 524 -16.15 25.74 20.14
N ALA A 525 -15.46 25.48 19.04
CA ALA A 525 -15.71 26.06 17.73
C ALA A 525 -15.59 24.99 16.65
N LEU A 526 -16.40 25.10 15.59
CA LEU A 526 -16.40 24.16 14.47
C LEU A 526 -16.12 24.90 13.16
N TYR A 527 -15.20 24.36 12.38
CA TYR A 527 -14.73 24.95 11.14
C TYR A 527 -14.66 23.91 10.01
N ALA A 528 -15.14 24.28 8.83
CA ALA A 528 -15.08 23.46 7.61
C ALA A 528 -13.87 23.86 6.75
N GLU A 529 -13.18 22.87 6.20
CA GLU A 529 -11.98 23.05 5.37
C GLU A 529 -12.18 22.59 3.92
#